data_AF-A0AA97GVB0-F1
#
_entry.id   AF-A0AA97GVB0-F1
#
_cell.length_a   1.000
_cell.length_b   1.000
_cell.length_c   1.000
_cell.angle_alpha   90.00
_cell.angle_beta   90.00
_cell.angle_gamma   90.00
#
_symmetry.space_group_name_H-M   'P 1'
#
loop_
_entity.id
_entity.type
_entity.pdbx_description
1 polymer ?
#
loop_
_entity_poly.entity_id
_entity_poly.type
_entity_poly.pdbx_seq_one_letter_code
_entity_poly.pdbx_strand_id
1 'polypeptide(L)'
;MSAIDGTPLAKAAVIAESLPALQSLHGKRVVIKYGGNAMVDDTLKKAFADDMVLLRACGIHPIVVHGGGPQISAMLKRLGLEGEFRGGFRVTTPEVMDVARMVLFGQVGRELVGLINRHGPYAVGITGEDAHLFTATRRTVMVDSEATDIGLVGDITAVNTSAVDDLIRAGRIPVISTIAPDADGIVHNINADTAAGAIAGALAAEHLVMLTDVEGLYTDWPDRSSLVSSITASEVARLLPSLDAGMVPKMEACLRAVEAGIGAAHVIDGREPHGVVAALLTASTAGTTVIADKKGTQ
;
A
#
# COMPACT_ATOMS: atom_id res chain seq x y z
N MET A 1 -9.82 -17.82 -18.35
CA MET A 1 -8.73 -18.54 -17.65
C MET A 1 -7.90 -19.24 -18.70
N SER A 2 -6.74 -18.68 -19.05
CA SER A 2 -5.69 -19.46 -19.68
C SER A 2 -5.18 -20.42 -18.60
N ALA A 3 -5.26 -21.73 -18.82
CA ALA A 3 -4.68 -22.69 -17.89
C ALA A 3 -3.18 -22.45 -17.88
N ILE A 4 -2.59 -22.24 -16.69
CA ILE A 4 -1.14 -22.26 -16.54
C ILE A 4 -0.66 -23.60 -17.11
N ASP A 5 0.14 -23.53 -18.18
CA ASP A 5 0.78 -24.68 -18.83
C ASP A 5 1.60 -25.41 -17.78
N GLY A 6 1.19 -26.65 -17.46
CA GLY A 6 1.83 -27.43 -16.42
C GLY A 6 1.03 -28.68 -16.08
N THR A 7 1.73 -29.79 -15.87
CA THR A 7 1.10 -31.05 -15.45
C THR A 7 0.50 -30.89 -14.04
N PRO A 8 -0.51 -31.69 -13.66
CA PRO A 8 -1.04 -31.68 -12.29
C PRO A 8 0.06 -31.85 -11.22
N LEU A 9 1.09 -32.63 -11.52
CA LEU A 9 2.26 -32.83 -10.64
C LEU A 9 3.10 -31.56 -10.49
N ALA A 10 3.33 -30.81 -11.57
CA ALA A 10 4.06 -29.53 -11.50
C ALA A 10 3.29 -28.50 -10.66
N LYS A 11 1.96 -28.43 -10.80
CA LYS A 11 1.11 -27.55 -9.99
C LYS A 11 1.13 -27.92 -8.50
N ALA A 12 1.08 -29.23 -8.20
CA ALA A 12 1.19 -29.71 -6.83
C ALA A 12 2.56 -29.39 -6.21
N ALA A 13 3.65 -29.50 -6.98
CA ALA A 13 4.99 -29.15 -6.52
C ALA A 13 5.09 -27.66 -6.14
N VAL A 14 4.60 -26.75 -6.99
CA VAL A 14 4.59 -25.30 -6.69
C VAL A 14 3.80 -25.00 -5.41
N ILE A 15 2.64 -25.64 -5.21
CA ILE A 15 1.87 -25.47 -3.97
C ILE A 15 2.68 -25.99 -2.76
N ALA A 16 3.32 -27.15 -2.88
CA ALA A 16 4.12 -27.74 -1.80
C ALA A 16 5.35 -26.88 -1.45
N GLU A 17 6.00 -26.26 -2.45
CA GLU A 17 7.13 -25.34 -2.26
C GLU A 17 6.74 -24.08 -1.48
N SER A 18 5.48 -23.65 -1.55
CA SER A 18 4.99 -22.48 -0.78
C SER A 18 4.80 -22.75 0.72
N LEU A 19 4.84 -24.02 1.16
CA LEU A 19 4.53 -24.41 2.54
C LEU A 19 5.35 -23.67 3.61
N PRO A 20 6.68 -23.49 3.48
CA PRO A 20 7.46 -22.76 4.49
C PRO A 20 7.02 -21.30 4.64
N ALA A 21 6.72 -20.61 3.53
CA ALA A 21 6.22 -19.24 3.55
C ALA A 21 4.82 -19.16 4.17
N LEU A 22 3.93 -20.10 3.81
CA LEU A 22 2.60 -20.20 4.42
C LEU A 22 2.68 -20.42 5.93
N GLN A 23 3.60 -21.26 6.40
CA GLN A 23 3.81 -21.50 7.82
C GLN A 23 4.35 -20.26 8.56
N SER A 24 5.26 -19.50 7.96
CA SER A 24 5.79 -18.29 8.63
C SER A 24 4.77 -17.16 8.68
N LEU A 25 3.90 -17.05 7.66
CA LEU A 25 2.89 -15.99 7.54
C LEU A 25 1.54 -16.34 8.19
N HIS A 26 1.32 -17.59 8.62
CA HIS A 26 0.06 -17.97 9.23
C HIS A 26 -0.23 -17.15 10.50
N GLY A 27 -1.41 -16.53 10.59
CA GLY A 27 -1.79 -15.63 11.67
C GLY A 27 -1.09 -14.27 11.66
N LYS A 28 -0.23 -14.00 10.66
CA LYS A 28 0.49 -12.74 10.52
C LYS A 28 -0.33 -11.70 9.77
N ARG A 29 -0.08 -10.44 10.13
CA ARG A 29 -0.64 -9.26 9.46
C ARG A 29 0.23 -8.87 8.28
N VAL A 30 -0.38 -8.64 7.13
CA VAL A 30 0.29 -8.13 5.94
C VAL A 30 -0.47 -6.90 5.48
N VAL A 31 0.21 -5.76 5.42
CA VAL A 31 -0.36 -4.52 4.88
C VAL A 31 0.00 -4.42 3.40
N ILE A 32 -0.99 -4.21 2.54
CA ILE A 32 -0.81 -4.12 1.10
C ILE A 32 -1.27 -2.75 0.63
N LYS A 33 -0.33 -1.94 0.17
CA LYS A 33 -0.64 -0.68 -0.50
C LYS A 33 -1.03 -0.97 -1.94
N TYR A 34 -2.32 -0.84 -2.21
CA TYR A 34 -2.91 -0.97 -3.54
C TYR A 34 -2.88 0.36 -4.30
N GLY A 35 -2.33 0.35 -5.51
CA GLY A 35 -2.02 1.56 -6.28
C GLY A 35 -1.61 1.28 -7.72
N GLY A 36 -1.43 2.35 -8.51
CA GLY A 36 -0.91 2.26 -9.88
C GLY A 36 -1.88 1.61 -10.86
N ASN A 37 -1.34 0.97 -11.90
CA ASN A 37 -2.06 0.26 -12.94
C ASN A 37 -2.96 -0.85 -12.40
N ALA A 38 -2.63 -1.43 -11.24
CA ALA A 38 -3.48 -2.42 -10.58
C ALA A 38 -4.89 -1.87 -10.28
N MET A 39 -5.03 -0.54 -10.16
CA MET A 39 -6.32 0.15 -9.94
C MET A 39 -7.07 0.51 -11.23
N VAL A 40 -6.48 0.29 -12.40
CA VAL A 40 -7.04 0.73 -13.69
C VAL A 40 -7.40 -0.47 -14.55
N ASP A 41 -6.53 -1.46 -14.63
CA ASP A 41 -6.74 -2.66 -15.43
C ASP A 41 -7.67 -3.67 -14.71
N ASP A 42 -8.77 -4.03 -15.36
CA ASP A 42 -9.79 -4.91 -14.77
C ASP A 42 -9.31 -6.36 -14.52
N THR A 43 -8.27 -6.80 -15.24
CA THR A 43 -7.64 -8.12 -15.00
C THR A 43 -6.79 -8.05 -13.74
N LEU A 44 -5.96 -7.01 -13.60
CA LEU A 44 -5.13 -6.82 -12.41
C LEU A 44 -5.97 -6.59 -11.15
N LYS A 45 -7.06 -5.82 -11.24
CA LYS A 45 -8.04 -5.65 -10.15
C LYS A 45 -8.60 -6.98 -9.65
N LYS A 46 -8.98 -7.87 -10.57
CA LYS A 46 -9.53 -9.20 -10.24
C LYS A 46 -8.46 -10.08 -9.62
N ALA A 47 -7.27 -10.14 -10.22
CA ALA A 47 -6.14 -10.90 -9.67
C ALA A 47 -5.75 -10.43 -8.26
N PHE A 48 -5.76 -9.13 -8.01
CA PHE A 48 -5.52 -8.57 -6.68
C PHE A 48 -6.58 -9.00 -5.66
N ALA A 49 -7.86 -8.98 -6.05
CA ALA A 49 -8.94 -9.46 -5.18
C ALA A 49 -8.81 -10.96 -4.88
N ASP A 50 -8.45 -11.77 -5.88
CA ASP A 50 -8.17 -13.19 -5.73
C ASP A 50 -7.01 -13.43 -4.74
N ASP A 51 -5.93 -12.65 -4.84
CA ASP A 51 -4.78 -12.72 -3.93
C ASP A 51 -5.19 -12.44 -2.48
N MET A 52 -5.99 -11.40 -2.23
CA MET A 52 -6.45 -11.05 -0.88
C MET A 52 -7.26 -12.19 -0.26
N VAL A 53 -8.13 -12.82 -1.06
CA VAL A 53 -8.93 -13.97 -0.62
C VAL A 53 -8.05 -15.19 -0.38
N LEU A 54 -7.05 -15.45 -1.24
CA LEU A 54 -6.11 -16.54 -1.06
C LEU A 54 -5.32 -16.39 0.26
N LEU A 55 -4.74 -15.21 0.50
CA LEU A 55 -4.04 -14.92 1.74
C LEU A 55 -4.96 -15.15 2.96
N ARG A 56 -6.20 -14.65 2.91
CA ARG A 56 -7.18 -14.84 3.98
C ARG A 56 -7.52 -16.31 4.19
N ALA A 57 -7.70 -17.09 3.13
CA ALA A 57 -7.99 -18.52 3.19
C ALA A 57 -6.83 -19.33 3.79
N CYS A 58 -5.59 -18.87 3.62
CA CYS A 58 -4.39 -19.45 4.23
C CYS A 58 -4.18 -19.06 5.70
N GLY A 59 -5.09 -18.27 6.28
CA GLY A 59 -4.99 -17.78 7.66
C GLY A 59 -4.07 -16.57 7.84
N ILE A 60 -3.62 -15.96 6.74
CA ILE A 60 -2.91 -14.68 6.74
C ILE A 60 -3.96 -13.57 6.93
N HIS A 61 -3.57 -12.44 7.51
CA HIS A 61 -4.46 -11.31 7.77
C HIS A 61 -4.10 -10.14 6.85
N PRO A 62 -4.61 -10.11 5.60
CA PRO A 62 -4.37 -9.00 4.70
C PRO A 62 -5.14 -7.75 5.12
N ILE A 63 -4.48 -6.61 5.10
CA ILE A 63 -5.03 -5.27 5.31
C ILE A 63 -4.69 -4.45 4.07
N VAL A 64 -5.69 -3.98 3.33
CA VAL A 64 -5.45 -3.20 2.13
C VAL A 64 -5.51 -1.72 2.46
N VAL A 65 -4.53 -0.95 2.00
CA VAL A 65 -4.52 0.51 2.06
C VAL A 65 -4.48 1.03 0.62
N HIS A 66 -5.38 1.94 0.24
CA HIS A 66 -5.45 2.41 -1.14
C HIS A 66 -5.55 3.92 -1.27
N GLY A 67 -5.02 4.41 -2.40
CA GLY A 67 -5.23 5.78 -2.86
C GLY A 67 -6.27 5.85 -3.99
N GLY A 68 -6.16 6.84 -4.86
CA GLY A 68 -7.06 7.01 -6.01
C GLY A 68 -6.73 8.22 -6.88
N GLY A 69 -5.44 8.53 -7.04
CA GLY A 69 -4.97 9.73 -7.75
C GLY A 69 -5.63 9.92 -9.12
N PRO A 70 -5.54 8.93 -10.05
CA PRO A 70 -6.18 9.00 -11.36
C PRO A 70 -7.70 9.20 -11.30
N GLN A 71 -8.39 8.50 -10.38
CA GLN A 71 -9.83 8.56 -10.23
C GLN A 71 -10.29 9.92 -9.70
N ILE A 72 -9.54 10.51 -8.75
CA ILE A 72 -9.79 11.87 -8.25
C ILE A 72 -9.61 12.87 -9.38
N SER A 73 -8.50 12.80 -10.13
CA SER A 73 -8.27 13.69 -11.28
C SER A 73 -9.38 13.59 -12.33
N ALA A 74 -9.86 12.38 -12.62
CA ALA A 74 -10.96 12.17 -13.55
C ALA A 74 -12.26 12.80 -13.06
N MET A 75 -12.56 12.69 -11.75
CA MET A 75 -13.76 13.30 -11.17
C MET A 75 -13.68 14.82 -11.13
N LEU A 76 -12.55 15.40 -10.71
CA LEU A 76 -12.33 16.85 -10.73
C LEU A 76 -12.54 17.41 -12.14
N LYS A 77 -11.95 16.78 -13.16
CA LYS A 77 -12.15 17.16 -14.56
C LYS A 77 -13.63 17.11 -14.99
N ARG A 78 -14.38 16.08 -14.56
CA ARG A 78 -15.83 15.97 -14.84
C ARG A 78 -16.64 17.09 -14.20
N LEU A 79 -16.20 17.61 -13.07
CA LEU A 79 -16.84 18.70 -12.34
C LEU A 79 -16.34 20.09 -12.77
N GLY A 80 -15.40 20.17 -13.73
CA GLY A 80 -14.81 21.43 -14.16
C GLY A 80 -13.83 22.04 -13.15
N LEU A 81 -13.31 21.23 -12.21
CA LEU A 81 -12.33 21.64 -11.23
C LEU A 81 -10.91 21.29 -11.69
N GLU A 82 -9.98 22.22 -11.51
CA GLU A 82 -8.57 21.99 -11.82
C GLU A 82 -7.88 21.23 -10.68
N GLY A 83 -7.14 20.18 -11.03
CA GLY A 83 -6.31 19.44 -10.10
C GLY A 83 -4.87 19.93 -10.19
N GLU A 84 -4.33 20.45 -9.08
CA GLU A 84 -2.93 20.88 -8.98
C GLU A 84 -2.11 19.90 -8.12
N PHE A 85 -0.84 19.70 -8.50
CA PHE A 85 0.13 18.97 -7.69
C PHE A 85 1.31 19.87 -7.34
N ARG A 86 1.75 19.85 -6.08
CA ARG A 86 2.96 20.53 -5.59
C ARG A 86 3.76 19.59 -4.71
N GLY A 87 5.06 19.47 -4.97
CA GLY A 87 5.96 18.59 -4.21
C GLY A 87 5.54 17.12 -4.18
N GLY A 88 4.84 16.62 -5.21
CA GLY A 88 4.32 15.25 -5.26
C GLY A 88 2.98 15.03 -4.55
N PHE A 89 2.39 16.06 -3.94
CA PHE A 89 1.10 16.00 -3.26
C PHE A 89 0.05 16.75 -4.07
N ARG A 90 -1.19 16.27 -4.03
CA ARG A 90 -2.33 16.99 -4.61
C ARG A 90 -2.68 18.17 -3.71
N VAL A 91 -2.63 19.38 -4.24
CA VAL A 91 -3.16 20.55 -3.54
C VAL A 91 -4.65 20.31 -3.30
N THR A 92 -5.06 20.31 -2.04
CA THR A 92 -6.39 19.86 -1.63
C THR A 92 -7.14 21.02 -0.97
N THR A 93 -7.86 21.81 -1.76
CA THR A 93 -8.82 22.80 -1.24
C THR A 93 -10.01 22.09 -0.55
N PRO A 94 -10.86 22.79 0.21
CA PRO A 94 -12.08 22.19 0.78
C PRO A 94 -12.94 21.46 -0.26
N GLU A 95 -13.14 22.07 -1.43
CA GLU A 95 -13.90 21.46 -2.53
C GLU A 95 -13.21 20.21 -3.10
N VAL A 96 -11.88 20.25 -3.28
CA VAL A 96 -11.11 19.08 -3.73
C VAL A 96 -11.14 17.97 -2.67
N MET A 97 -11.18 18.31 -1.38
CA MET A 97 -11.28 17.33 -0.29
C MET A 97 -12.63 16.58 -0.33
N ASP A 98 -13.73 17.27 -0.58
CA ASP A 98 -15.04 16.63 -0.72
C ASP A 98 -15.04 15.64 -1.88
N VAL A 99 -14.47 16.03 -3.03
CA VAL A 99 -14.32 15.14 -4.18
C VAL A 99 -13.40 13.96 -3.87
N ALA A 100 -12.26 14.21 -3.20
CA ALA A 100 -11.33 13.15 -2.81
C ALA A 100 -12.00 12.13 -1.88
N ARG A 101 -12.74 12.59 -0.87
CA ARG A 101 -13.49 11.72 0.05
C ARG A 101 -14.52 10.88 -0.68
N MET A 102 -15.34 11.50 -1.54
CA MET A 102 -16.35 10.79 -2.34
C MET A 102 -15.73 9.72 -3.24
N VAL A 103 -14.64 10.04 -3.93
CA VAL A 103 -14.00 9.11 -4.87
C VAL A 103 -13.26 7.99 -4.14
N LEU A 104 -12.46 8.31 -3.13
CA LEU A 104 -11.66 7.31 -2.42
C LEU A 104 -12.58 6.31 -1.71
N PHE A 105 -13.49 6.80 -0.87
CA PHE A 105 -14.31 5.89 -0.05
C PHE A 105 -15.51 5.35 -0.81
N GLY A 106 -16.21 6.21 -1.54
CA GLY A 106 -17.49 5.91 -2.20
C GLY A 106 -17.37 5.22 -3.55
N GLN A 107 -16.23 5.34 -4.24
CA GLN A 107 -16.02 4.70 -5.54
C GLN A 107 -14.91 3.65 -5.49
N VAL A 108 -13.66 4.06 -5.26
CA VAL A 108 -12.49 3.17 -5.33
C VAL A 108 -12.57 2.08 -4.26
N GLY A 109 -12.80 2.47 -3.01
CA GLY A 109 -12.94 1.51 -1.91
C GLY A 109 -14.12 0.57 -2.12
N ARG A 110 -15.26 1.06 -2.64
CA ARG A 110 -16.44 0.23 -2.92
C ARG A 110 -16.20 -0.76 -4.05
N GLU A 111 -15.50 -0.36 -5.10
CA GLU A 111 -15.11 -1.24 -6.19
C GLU A 111 -14.29 -2.41 -5.63
N LEU A 112 -13.21 -2.12 -4.89
CA LEU A 112 -12.35 -3.16 -4.33
C LEU A 112 -13.07 -4.08 -3.34
N VAL A 113 -13.87 -3.50 -2.42
CA VAL A 113 -14.71 -4.28 -1.50
C VAL A 113 -15.65 -5.20 -2.27
N GLY A 114 -16.27 -4.71 -3.34
CA GLY A 114 -17.14 -5.51 -4.20
C GLY A 114 -16.39 -6.64 -4.93
N LEU A 115 -15.19 -6.38 -5.45
CA LEU A 115 -14.37 -7.39 -6.11
C LEU A 115 -14.02 -8.54 -5.15
N ILE A 116 -13.54 -8.21 -3.94
CA ILE A 116 -13.17 -9.19 -2.91
C ILE A 116 -14.42 -9.94 -2.42
N ASN A 117 -15.53 -9.24 -2.21
CA ASN A 117 -16.74 -9.85 -1.64
C ASN A 117 -17.50 -10.77 -2.58
N ARG A 118 -17.14 -10.83 -3.88
CA ARG A 118 -17.63 -11.90 -4.76
C ARG A 118 -17.21 -13.30 -4.31
N HIS A 119 -16.15 -13.41 -3.52
CA HIS A 119 -15.65 -14.70 -3.02
C HIS A 119 -16.24 -15.09 -1.66
N GLY A 120 -16.94 -14.17 -1.00
CA GLY A 120 -17.47 -14.35 0.35
C GLY A 120 -17.47 -13.05 1.16
N PRO A 121 -18.01 -13.04 2.38
CA PRO A 121 -18.15 -11.84 3.19
C PRO A 121 -16.80 -11.44 3.84
N TYR A 122 -15.80 -11.06 3.06
CA TYR A 122 -14.46 -10.80 3.55
C TYR A 122 -14.20 -9.30 3.77
N ALA A 123 -14.29 -8.49 2.73
CA ALA A 123 -13.86 -7.10 2.74
C ALA A 123 -14.84 -6.17 3.46
N VAL A 124 -14.27 -5.27 4.28
CA VAL A 124 -14.97 -4.16 4.94
C VAL A 124 -14.15 -2.90 4.71
N GLY A 125 -14.74 -1.91 4.02
CA GLY A 125 -14.04 -0.66 3.75
C GLY A 125 -14.27 0.38 4.84
N ILE A 126 -13.18 1.00 5.30
CA ILE A 126 -13.12 1.98 6.41
C ILE A 126 -12.15 3.13 6.08
N THR A 127 -12.21 4.22 6.84
CA THR A 127 -11.30 5.37 6.76
C THR A 127 -10.74 5.71 8.15
N GLY A 128 -9.91 6.74 8.26
CA GLY A 128 -9.49 7.27 9.56
C GLY A 128 -10.63 7.93 10.35
N GLU A 129 -11.70 8.34 9.68
CA GLU A 129 -12.91 8.90 10.31
C GLU A 129 -13.67 7.82 11.11
N ASP A 130 -13.64 6.57 10.63
CA ASP A 130 -14.34 5.46 11.24
C ASP A 130 -13.68 5.07 12.57
N ALA A 131 -14.39 5.34 13.67
CA ALA A 131 -13.94 5.05 15.04
C ALA A 131 -12.56 5.63 15.40
N HIS A 132 -12.15 6.73 14.76
CA HIS A 132 -10.81 7.32 14.92
C HIS A 132 -9.68 6.32 14.67
N LEU A 133 -9.81 5.50 13.62
CA LEU A 133 -8.80 4.51 13.25
C LEU A 133 -7.40 5.13 13.10
N PHE A 134 -7.31 6.32 12.52
CA PHE A 134 -6.11 7.14 12.54
C PHE A 134 -6.44 8.62 12.42
N THR A 135 -5.57 9.46 12.96
CA THR A 135 -5.70 10.93 12.89
C THR A 135 -4.60 11.54 12.04
N ALA A 136 -4.85 12.75 11.55
CA ALA A 136 -3.94 13.50 10.70
C ALA A 136 -3.40 14.77 11.38
N THR A 137 -2.23 15.19 10.96
CA THR A 137 -1.73 16.55 11.16
C THR A 137 -1.49 17.19 9.80
N ARG A 138 -1.85 18.46 9.68
CA ARG A 138 -1.71 19.22 8.44
C ARG A 138 -0.26 19.24 7.96
N ARG A 139 -0.07 19.01 6.67
CA ARG A 139 1.23 18.93 6.01
C ARG A 139 1.51 20.18 5.18
N THR A 140 2.73 20.68 5.27
CA THR A 140 3.32 21.63 4.32
C THR A 140 4.39 20.93 3.48
N VAL A 141 4.71 21.49 2.33
CA VAL A 141 5.81 20.99 1.47
C VAL A 141 6.79 22.11 1.19
N MET A 142 8.06 21.76 0.99
CA MET A 142 9.08 22.72 0.56
C MET A 142 9.00 22.89 -0.96
N VAL A 143 8.72 24.11 -1.42
CA VAL A 143 8.80 24.52 -2.83
C VAL A 143 9.75 25.70 -2.88
N ASP A 144 10.79 25.63 -3.71
CA ASP A 144 11.82 26.67 -3.83
C ASP A 144 12.44 27.11 -2.48
N SER A 145 12.64 26.15 -1.56
CA SER A 145 13.11 26.36 -0.18
C SER A 145 12.15 27.12 0.75
N GLU A 146 10.89 27.28 0.36
CA GLU A 146 9.84 27.89 1.19
C GLU A 146 8.76 26.88 1.60
N ALA A 147 8.33 26.96 2.86
CA ALA A 147 7.23 26.15 3.37
C ALA A 147 5.91 26.60 2.72
N THR A 148 5.39 25.76 1.83
CA THR A 148 4.17 26.01 1.06
C THR A 148 3.01 25.20 1.62
N ASP A 149 1.90 25.90 1.88
CA ASP A 149 0.62 25.28 2.22
C ASP A 149 -0.01 24.63 0.97
N ILE A 150 -0.40 23.38 1.11
CA ILE A 150 -1.04 22.57 0.05
C ILE A 150 -2.48 22.20 0.40
N GLY A 151 -3.06 22.89 1.38
CA GLY A 151 -4.46 22.76 1.79
C GLY A 151 -4.69 21.67 2.83
N LEU A 152 -5.78 20.92 2.66
CA LEU A 152 -6.23 19.80 3.49
C LEU A 152 -5.47 18.51 3.16
N VAL A 153 -4.15 18.60 3.19
CA VAL A 153 -3.24 17.46 3.05
C VAL A 153 -2.63 17.19 4.42
N GLY A 154 -2.54 15.92 4.79
CA GLY A 154 -2.03 15.55 6.10
C GLY A 154 -1.10 14.34 6.10
N ASP A 155 -0.40 14.18 7.22
CA ASP A 155 0.36 13.01 7.58
C ASP A 155 -0.31 12.32 8.78
N ILE A 156 -0.23 10.99 8.86
CA ILE A 156 -0.76 10.24 10.01
C ILE A 156 0.01 10.63 11.28
N THR A 157 -0.74 10.99 12.33
CA THR A 157 -0.19 11.36 13.64
C THR A 157 -0.28 10.21 14.62
N ALA A 158 -1.41 9.51 14.64
CA ALA A 158 -1.66 8.37 15.51
C ALA A 158 -2.54 7.35 14.80
N VAL A 159 -2.36 6.07 15.15
CA VAL A 159 -3.17 4.96 14.65
C VAL A 159 -3.73 4.22 15.87
N ASN A 160 -5.05 4.06 15.92
CA ASN A 160 -5.75 3.21 16.87
C ASN A 160 -6.08 1.88 16.17
N THR A 161 -5.33 0.82 16.46
CA THR A 161 -5.47 -0.46 15.76
C THR A 161 -6.74 -1.23 16.11
N SER A 162 -7.46 -0.86 17.17
CA SER A 162 -8.56 -1.65 17.75
C SER A 162 -9.63 -2.04 16.72
N ALA A 163 -10.07 -1.09 15.89
CA ALA A 163 -11.08 -1.34 14.85
C ALA A 163 -10.59 -2.33 13.78
N VAL A 164 -9.32 -2.24 13.38
CA VAL A 164 -8.71 -3.20 12.45
C VAL A 164 -8.57 -4.57 13.11
N ASP A 165 -8.17 -4.62 14.37
CA ASP A 165 -8.02 -5.86 15.13
C ASP A 165 -9.35 -6.60 15.31
N ASP A 166 -10.43 -5.87 15.60
CA ASP A 166 -11.79 -6.41 15.65
C ASP A 166 -12.21 -7.02 14.31
N LEU A 167 -11.96 -6.32 13.20
CA LEU A 167 -12.26 -6.80 11.85
C LEU A 167 -11.48 -8.07 11.51
N ILE A 168 -10.18 -8.11 11.79
CA ILE A 168 -9.32 -9.26 11.54
C ILE A 168 -9.81 -10.48 12.36
N ARG A 169 -10.12 -10.28 13.65
CA ARG A 169 -10.68 -11.33 14.52
C ARG A 169 -12.02 -11.85 14.01
N ALA A 170 -12.85 -10.97 13.44
CA ALA A 170 -14.15 -11.31 12.87
C ALA A 170 -14.08 -11.96 11.46
N GLY A 171 -12.89 -12.25 10.95
CA GLY A 171 -12.76 -12.90 9.65
C GLY A 171 -12.59 -11.97 8.45
N ARG A 172 -12.51 -10.65 8.68
CA ARG A 172 -12.63 -9.64 7.62
C ARG A 172 -11.27 -9.21 7.07
N ILE A 173 -11.31 -8.61 5.88
CA ILE A 173 -10.20 -7.95 5.20
C ILE A 173 -10.47 -6.44 5.24
N PRO A 174 -9.81 -5.66 6.11
CA PRO A 174 -9.98 -4.22 6.13
C PRO A 174 -9.47 -3.59 4.83
N VAL A 175 -10.27 -2.71 4.23
CA VAL A 175 -9.93 -1.93 3.04
C VAL A 175 -9.94 -0.44 3.42
N ILE A 176 -8.76 0.12 3.61
CA ILE A 176 -8.57 1.43 4.21
C ILE A 176 -8.37 2.49 3.13
N SER A 177 -9.27 3.48 3.08
CA SER A 177 -9.10 4.69 2.28
C SER A 177 -8.34 5.76 3.08
N THR A 178 -7.37 6.43 2.45
CA THR A 178 -6.41 7.30 3.16
C THR A 178 -6.90 8.73 3.37
N ILE A 179 -8.00 8.85 4.11
CA ILE A 179 -8.55 10.12 4.62
C ILE A 179 -8.74 10.01 6.13
N ALA A 180 -8.46 11.09 6.85
CA ALA A 180 -8.55 11.10 8.32
C ALA A 180 -8.82 12.50 8.88
N PRO A 181 -9.54 12.61 10.02
CA PRO A 181 -9.67 13.86 10.75
C PRO A 181 -8.37 14.23 11.47
N ASP A 182 -8.11 15.52 11.62
CA ASP A 182 -7.15 16.05 12.59
C ASP A 182 -7.77 16.19 13.99
N ALA A 183 -7.01 16.78 14.92
CA ALA A 183 -7.45 16.99 16.30
C ALA A 183 -8.72 17.86 16.44
N ASP A 184 -9.01 18.71 15.45
CA ASP A 184 -10.18 19.59 15.41
C ASP A 184 -11.34 18.97 14.61
N GLY A 185 -11.16 17.75 14.08
CA GLY A 185 -12.15 17.05 13.27
C GLY A 185 -12.16 17.45 11.80
N ILE A 186 -11.20 18.25 11.34
CA ILE A 186 -11.06 18.62 9.93
C ILE A 186 -10.41 17.47 9.18
N VAL A 187 -11.03 17.01 8.10
CA VAL A 187 -10.57 15.84 7.36
C VAL A 187 -9.52 16.22 6.32
N HIS A 188 -8.43 15.44 6.31
CA HIS A 188 -7.30 15.60 5.42
C HIS A 188 -7.18 14.42 4.46
N ASN A 189 -6.68 14.71 3.26
CA ASN A 189 -6.24 13.73 2.28
C ASN A 189 -4.80 13.32 2.62
N ILE A 190 -4.57 12.02 2.84
CA ILE A 190 -3.26 11.48 3.21
C ILE A 190 -2.69 10.68 2.04
N ASN A 191 -1.37 10.82 1.83
CA ASN A 191 -0.67 10.01 0.84
C ASN A 191 -0.77 8.51 1.20
N ALA A 192 -1.20 7.70 0.22
CA ALA A 192 -1.46 6.28 0.48
C ALA A 192 -0.19 5.46 0.76
N ASP A 193 0.96 5.87 0.24
CA ASP A 193 2.23 5.19 0.51
C ASP A 193 2.65 5.43 1.98
N THR A 194 2.66 6.68 2.44
CA THR A 194 3.04 7.02 3.82
C THR A 194 2.03 6.47 4.84
N ALA A 195 0.74 6.51 4.52
CA ALA A 195 -0.29 5.91 5.34
C ALA A 195 -0.11 4.39 5.51
N ALA A 196 0.20 3.68 4.42
CA ALA A 196 0.43 2.23 4.48
C ALA A 196 1.63 1.88 5.38
N GLY A 197 2.73 2.64 5.29
CA GLY A 197 3.89 2.46 6.16
C GLY A 197 3.55 2.71 7.64
N ALA A 198 2.86 3.80 7.95
CA ALA A 198 2.46 4.13 9.32
C ALA A 198 1.48 3.10 9.91
N ILE A 199 0.48 2.66 9.13
CA ILE A 199 -0.47 1.62 9.53
C ILE A 199 0.24 0.27 9.75
N ALA A 200 1.19 -0.09 8.88
CA ALA A 200 1.98 -1.32 9.02
C ALA A 200 2.81 -1.34 10.31
N GLY A 201 3.50 -0.23 10.61
CA GLY A 201 4.24 -0.07 11.86
C GLY A 201 3.34 -0.16 13.10
N ALA A 202 2.22 0.57 13.10
CA ALA A 202 1.28 0.55 14.23
C ALA A 202 0.64 -0.83 14.45
N LEU A 203 0.35 -1.56 13.38
CA LEU A 203 -0.19 -2.91 13.44
C LEU A 203 0.87 -3.98 13.75
N ALA A 204 2.14 -3.62 13.89
CA ALA A 204 3.25 -4.59 13.98
C ALA A 204 3.12 -5.67 12.89
N ALA A 205 2.90 -5.23 11.65
CA ALA A 205 2.74 -6.12 10.51
C ALA A 205 4.01 -6.94 10.29
N GLU A 206 3.87 -8.17 9.81
CA GLU A 206 5.05 -8.95 9.40
C GLU A 206 5.61 -8.38 8.10
N HIS A 207 4.73 -8.02 7.16
CA HIS A 207 5.12 -7.48 5.87
C HIS A 207 4.30 -6.25 5.48
N LEU A 208 4.96 -5.29 4.82
CA LEU A 208 4.36 -4.23 4.01
C LEU A 208 4.62 -4.53 2.53
N VAL A 209 3.60 -4.55 1.68
CA VAL A 209 3.74 -4.76 0.24
C VAL A 209 3.23 -3.54 -0.52
N MET A 210 4.08 -2.92 -1.33
CA MET A 210 3.80 -1.70 -2.08
C MET A 210 3.70 -2.02 -3.57
N LEU A 211 2.51 -1.91 -4.14
CA LEU A 211 2.33 -2.04 -5.59
C LEU A 211 2.75 -0.74 -6.29
N THR A 212 3.57 -0.87 -7.32
CA THR A 212 4.06 0.24 -8.15
C THR A 212 4.07 -0.11 -9.64
N ASP A 213 4.26 0.87 -10.51
CA ASP A 213 4.23 0.69 -11.97
C ASP A 213 5.63 0.46 -12.58
N VAL A 214 6.57 0.02 -11.75
CA VAL A 214 7.97 -0.29 -12.10
C VAL A 214 8.39 -1.61 -11.47
N GLU A 215 9.46 -2.22 -12.00
CA GLU A 215 9.92 -3.56 -11.59
C GLU A 215 10.35 -3.62 -10.12
N GLY A 216 10.86 -2.52 -9.57
CA GLY A 216 11.38 -2.40 -8.21
C GLY A 216 12.16 -1.10 -8.04
N LEU A 217 13.11 -1.08 -7.11
CA LEU A 217 14.05 0.02 -6.89
C LEU A 217 15.29 -0.14 -7.78
N TYR A 218 15.60 0.90 -8.54
CA TYR A 218 16.88 1.06 -9.22
C TYR A 218 17.78 1.95 -8.36
N THR A 219 19.01 1.51 -8.06
CA THR A 219 19.94 2.31 -7.24
C THR A 219 20.61 3.43 -8.04
N ASP A 220 20.59 3.36 -9.36
CA ASP A 220 21.16 4.36 -10.28
C ASP A 220 20.28 4.51 -11.52
N TRP A 221 19.12 5.15 -11.39
CA TRP A 221 18.23 5.39 -12.53
C TRP A 221 18.83 6.41 -13.50
N PRO A 222 18.86 6.16 -14.83
CA PRO A 222 18.08 5.18 -15.60
C PRO A 222 18.75 3.84 -15.93
N ASP A 223 19.86 3.47 -15.27
CA ASP A 223 20.50 2.16 -15.49
C ASP A 223 19.61 1.03 -14.95
N ARG A 224 19.02 0.26 -15.86
CA ARG A 224 18.16 -0.89 -15.52
C ARG A 224 18.92 -2.05 -14.87
N SER A 225 20.24 -2.12 -15.04
CA SER A 225 21.06 -3.14 -14.39
C SER A 225 21.21 -2.90 -12.88
N SER A 226 20.86 -1.69 -12.41
CA SER A 226 20.87 -1.29 -11.00
C SER A 226 19.63 -1.71 -10.20
N LEU A 227 18.77 -2.57 -10.77
CA LEU A 227 17.62 -3.14 -10.06
C LEU A 227 18.09 -4.02 -8.90
N VAL A 228 17.70 -3.68 -7.68
CA VAL A 228 18.09 -4.44 -6.48
C VAL A 228 16.94 -5.30 -5.98
N SER A 229 17.23 -6.58 -5.69
CA SER A 229 16.25 -7.51 -5.12
C SER A 229 16.09 -7.36 -3.61
N SER A 230 17.14 -6.91 -2.93
CA SER A 230 17.14 -6.67 -1.48
C SER A 230 18.05 -5.49 -1.15
N ILE A 231 17.65 -4.70 -0.16
CA ILE A 231 18.38 -3.51 0.32
C ILE A 231 18.13 -3.31 1.82
N THR A 232 19.11 -2.83 2.58
CA THR A 232 18.93 -2.55 4.01
C THR A 232 18.34 -1.17 4.28
N ALA A 233 17.75 -0.98 5.46
CA ALA A 233 17.24 0.32 5.91
C ALA A 233 18.30 1.44 5.77
N SER A 234 19.54 1.21 6.24
CA SER A 234 20.62 2.18 6.10
C SER A 234 21.01 2.49 4.65
N GLU A 235 20.92 1.51 3.74
CA GLU A 235 21.17 1.72 2.31
C GLU A 235 20.06 2.57 1.67
N VAL A 236 18.79 2.27 1.99
CA VAL A 236 17.65 3.08 1.54
C VAL A 236 17.79 4.53 2.03
N ALA A 237 18.13 4.74 3.30
CA ALA A 237 18.31 6.07 3.87
C ALA A 237 19.37 6.91 3.13
N ARG A 238 20.46 6.27 2.65
CA ARG A 238 21.49 6.93 1.85
C ARG A 238 21.04 7.26 0.42
N LEU A 239 20.22 6.40 -0.18
CA LEU A 239 19.73 6.58 -1.55
C LEU A 239 18.57 7.57 -1.64
N LEU A 240 17.74 7.71 -0.60
CA LEU A 240 16.53 8.55 -0.61
C LEU A 240 16.71 9.93 -1.30
N PRO A 241 17.79 10.71 -1.03
CA PRO A 241 17.97 12.03 -1.65
C PRO A 241 18.20 11.99 -3.16
N SER A 242 18.65 10.87 -3.72
CA SER A 242 18.95 10.72 -5.16
C SER A 242 17.86 9.96 -5.92
N LEU A 243 16.80 9.50 -5.27
CA LEU A 243 15.71 8.80 -5.94
C LEU A 243 14.78 9.75 -6.69
N ASP A 244 14.14 9.23 -7.72
CA ASP A 244 13.07 9.94 -8.43
C ASP A 244 11.91 10.30 -7.49
N ALA A 245 11.29 11.45 -7.74
CA ALA A 245 10.22 12.01 -6.91
C ALA A 245 9.04 11.04 -6.66
N GLY A 246 8.75 10.13 -7.61
CA GLY A 246 7.71 9.12 -7.46
C GLY A 246 8.09 7.91 -6.58
N MET A 247 9.40 7.65 -6.43
CA MET A 247 9.93 6.54 -5.65
C MET A 247 10.23 6.93 -4.20
N VAL A 248 10.63 8.19 -3.96
CA VAL A 248 10.87 8.76 -2.62
C VAL A 248 9.77 8.39 -1.60
N PRO A 249 8.47 8.68 -1.83
CA PRO A 249 7.45 8.38 -0.82
C PRO A 249 7.26 6.88 -0.55
N LYS A 250 7.57 6.02 -1.52
CA LYS A 250 7.48 4.56 -1.37
C LYS A 250 8.61 4.04 -0.48
N MET A 251 9.83 4.44 -0.82
CA MET A 251 11.02 4.01 -0.08
C MET A 251 11.07 4.62 1.31
N GLU A 252 10.60 5.86 1.48
CA GLU A 252 10.46 6.48 2.80
C GLU A 252 9.44 5.74 3.66
N ALA A 253 8.29 5.33 3.08
CA ALA A 253 7.30 4.53 3.79
C ALA A 253 7.85 3.15 4.18
N CYS A 254 8.57 2.47 3.28
CA CYS A 254 9.23 1.20 3.57
C CYS A 254 10.28 1.34 4.68
N LEU A 255 11.13 2.37 4.60
CA LEU A 255 12.17 2.65 5.60
C LEU A 255 11.53 2.84 6.99
N ARG A 256 10.59 3.76 7.11
CA ARG A 256 9.92 4.05 8.38
C ARG A 256 9.20 2.84 8.95
N ALA A 257 8.57 2.02 8.11
CA ALA A 257 7.88 0.82 8.57
C ALA A 257 8.87 -0.22 9.13
N VAL A 258 10.00 -0.44 8.44
CA VAL A 258 11.07 -1.34 8.90
C VAL A 258 11.72 -0.83 10.18
N GLU A 259 11.96 0.48 10.30
CA GLU A 259 12.46 1.11 11.53
C GLU A 259 11.46 0.99 12.69
N ALA A 260 10.16 0.98 12.40
CA ALA A 260 9.10 0.69 13.38
C ALA A 260 9.02 -0.79 13.79
N GLY A 261 9.82 -1.66 13.18
CA GLY A 261 9.99 -3.06 13.60
C GLY A 261 9.14 -4.08 12.85
N ILE A 262 8.60 -3.76 11.66
CA ILE A 262 8.02 -4.79 10.79
C ILE A 262 9.11 -5.75 10.28
N GLY A 263 8.72 -6.97 9.87
CA GLY A 263 9.67 -7.98 9.38
C GLY A 263 10.38 -7.56 8.08
N ALA A 264 9.62 -7.16 7.06
CA ALA A 264 10.15 -6.63 5.80
C ALA A 264 9.14 -5.73 5.07
N ALA A 265 9.63 -4.85 4.21
CA ALA A 265 8.80 -4.14 3.24
C ALA A 265 9.18 -4.54 1.81
N HIS A 266 8.21 -4.64 0.91
CA HIS A 266 8.40 -5.05 -0.47
C HIS A 266 7.88 -3.96 -1.41
N VAL A 267 8.66 -3.62 -2.42
CA VAL A 267 8.22 -2.79 -3.55
C VAL A 267 8.17 -3.67 -4.77
N ILE A 268 6.96 -3.93 -5.28
CA ILE A 268 6.71 -4.93 -6.32
C ILE A 268 5.99 -4.34 -7.53
N ASP A 269 6.20 -4.96 -8.69
CA ASP A 269 5.53 -4.58 -9.92
C ASP A 269 4.03 -4.95 -9.87
N GLY A 270 3.18 -3.93 -9.75
CA GLY A 270 1.73 -4.06 -9.75
C GLY A 270 1.13 -4.29 -11.13
N ARG A 271 1.94 -4.32 -12.20
CA ARG A 271 1.50 -4.63 -13.57
C ARG A 271 1.46 -6.13 -13.84
N GLU A 272 2.06 -6.93 -12.96
CA GLU A 272 2.05 -8.38 -13.03
C GLU A 272 0.84 -8.96 -12.27
N PRO A 273 0.01 -9.82 -12.89
CA PRO A 273 -1.09 -10.48 -12.20
C PRO A 273 -0.54 -11.41 -11.10
N HIS A 274 -1.21 -11.43 -9.96
CA HIS A 274 -0.81 -12.21 -8.78
C HIS A 274 0.55 -11.84 -8.17
N GLY A 275 1.01 -10.60 -8.40
CA GLY A 275 2.28 -10.11 -7.88
C GLY A 275 2.41 -10.17 -6.36
N VAL A 276 1.31 -10.02 -5.60
CA VAL A 276 1.35 -10.08 -4.14
C VAL A 276 1.64 -11.50 -3.67
N VAL A 277 0.93 -12.48 -4.23
CA VAL A 277 1.14 -13.90 -3.90
C VAL A 277 2.52 -14.35 -4.36
N ALA A 278 2.97 -13.91 -5.54
CA ALA A 278 4.31 -14.19 -6.02
C ALA A 278 5.38 -13.68 -5.04
N ALA A 279 5.25 -12.44 -4.57
CA ALA A 279 6.23 -11.82 -3.67
C ALA A 279 6.26 -12.45 -2.26
N LEU A 280 5.11 -12.94 -1.76
CA LEU A 280 5.02 -13.45 -0.39
C LEU A 280 5.18 -14.96 -0.28
N LEU A 281 4.71 -15.73 -1.27
CA LEU A 281 4.56 -17.19 -1.17
C LEU A 281 5.49 -17.96 -2.11
N THR A 282 6.37 -17.28 -2.83
CA THR A 282 7.39 -17.91 -3.67
C THR A 282 8.78 -17.43 -3.30
N ALA A 283 9.82 -18.19 -3.66
CA ALA A 283 11.21 -17.77 -3.49
C ALA A 283 11.65 -16.68 -4.51
N SER A 284 10.71 -16.12 -5.28
CA SER A 284 11.00 -15.14 -6.33
C SER A 284 11.55 -13.84 -5.75
N THR A 285 12.55 -13.29 -6.42
CA THR A 285 13.08 -11.94 -6.19
C THR A 285 12.28 -10.87 -6.94
N ALA A 286 10.97 -11.06 -7.09
CA ALA A 286 10.12 -10.11 -7.79
C ALA A 286 10.06 -8.80 -6.99
N GLY A 287 10.66 -7.75 -7.52
CA GLY A 287 10.77 -6.46 -6.86
C GLY A 287 11.93 -6.34 -5.88
N THR A 288 11.83 -5.35 -5.00
CA THR A 288 12.86 -5.01 -4.01
C THR A 288 12.33 -5.25 -2.61
N THR A 289 13.08 -5.99 -1.80
CA THR A 289 12.79 -6.18 -0.38
C THR A 289 13.67 -5.28 0.49
N VAL A 290 13.05 -4.43 1.31
CA VAL A 290 13.70 -3.63 2.33
C VAL A 290 13.67 -4.38 3.66
N ILE A 291 14.83 -4.56 4.26
CA ILE A 291 15.00 -5.25 5.55
C ILE A 291 15.75 -4.39 6.56
N ALA A 292 15.57 -4.68 7.84
CA ALA A 292 16.35 -4.04 8.89
C ALA A 292 17.85 -4.35 8.73
N ASP A 293 18.71 -3.44 9.16
CA ASP A 293 20.15 -3.72 9.23
C ASP A 293 20.40 -4.92 10.18
N LYS A 294 21.31 -5.81 9.79
CA LYS A 294 21.73 -6.89 10.68
C LYS A 294 22.34 -6.27 11.94
N LYS A 295 21.72 -6.50 13.10
CA LYS A 295 22.35 -6.19 14.37
C LYS A 295 23.65 -6.98 14.41
N GLY A 296 24.79 -6.27 14.39
CA GLY A 296 26.09 -6.92 14.55
C GLY A 296 26.05 -7.78 15.81
N THR A 297 26.36 -9.06 15.67
CA THR A 297 26.65 -9.92 16.81
C THR A 297 27.82 -9.27 17.54
N GLN A 298 27.53 -8.62 18.67
CA GLN A 298 28.56 -8.32 19.67
C GLN A 298 28.93 -9.61 20.38
#